data_AF-A0A8T4SCW0-F1
#
_entry.id   AF-A0A8T4SCW0-F1
#
_cell.length_a   1.000
_cell.length_b   1.000
_cell.length_c   1.000
_cell.angle_alpha   90.00
_cell.angle_beta   90.00
_cell.angle_gamma   90.00
#
_symmetry.space_group_name_H-M   'P 1'
#
loop_
_entity.id
_entity.type
_entity.pdbx_description
1 polymer ?
#
loop_
_entity_poly.entity_id
_entity_poly.type
_entity_poly.pdbx_seq_one_letter_code
_entity_poly.pdbx_strand_id
1 'polypeptide(L)'
;MSEVKTIKGVSNEAWNSFKSIAARNGMGMGKAFENMVDRYEKDSSDFWESILNGGKILSDKEASAMMKTIKKSRNEYGFRK
;
A
#
# COMPACT_ATOMS: atom_id res chain seq x y z
N MET A 1 -17.79 -39.48 -1.63
CA MET A 1 -17.61 -38.11 -1.12
C MET A 1 -17.21 -37.23 -2.30
N SER A 2 -17.97 -36.16 -2.60
CA SER A 2 -17.62 -35.24 -3.69
C SER A 2 -16.37 -34.45 -3.33
N GLU A 3 -15.37 -34.46 -4.20
CA GLU A 3 -14.14 -33.70 -4.04
C GLU A 3 -14.47 -32.20 -3.95
N VAL A 4 -14.13 -31.57 -2.83
CA VAL A 4 -14.39 -30.14 -2.62
C VAL A 4 -13.42 -29.38 -3.51
N LYS A 5 -13.92 -28.79 -4.60
CA LYS A 5 -13.11 -27.92 -5.46
C LYS A 5 -12.61 -26.73 -4.64
N THR A 6 -11.30 -26.72 -4.36
CA THR A 6 -10.59 -25.60 -3.75
C THR A 6 -9.93 -24.76 -4.85
N ILE A 7 -9.53 -23.53 -4.50
CA ILE A 7 -8.65 -22.75 -5.36
C ILE A 7 -7.30 -23.46 -5.44
N LYS A 8 -6.76 -23.60 -6.67
CA LYS A 8 -5.47 -24.24 -6.90
C LYS A 8 -4.37 -23.56 -6.07
N GLY A 9 -3.64 -24.33 -5.28
CA GLY A 9 -2.55 -23.84 -4.44
C GLY A 9 -2.97 -23.35 -3.05
N VAL A 10 -4.26 -23.38 -2.70
CA VAL A 10 -4.75 -23.06 -1.35
C VAL A 10 -4.80 -24.32 -0.51
N SER A 11 -4.20 -24.29 0.67
CA SER A 11 -4.26 -25.41 1.62
C SER A 11 -5.69 -25.62 2.12
N ASN A 12 -6.03 -26.85 2.50
CA ASN A 12 -7.36 -27.15 3.06
C ASN A 12 -7.66 -26.33 4.33
N GLU A 13 -6.65 -26.06 5.14
CA GLU A 13 -6.76 -25.23 6.34
C GLU A 13 -7.11 -23.77 6.00
N ALA A 14 -6.41 -23.18 5.02
CA ALA A 14 -6.71 -21.84 4.54
C ALA A 14 -8.12 -21.78 3.92
N TRP A 15 -8.50 -22.81 3.15
CA TRP A 15 -9.83 -22.89 2.54
C TRP A 15 -10.95 -22.96 3.60
N ASN A 16 -10.74 -23.71 4.67
CA ASN A 16 -11.69 -23.78 5.79
C ASN A 16 -11.77 -22.45 6.55
N SER A 17 -10.65 -21.76 6.69
CA SER A 17 -10.61 -20.41 7.27
C SER A 17 -11.43 -19.42 6.42
N PHE A 18 -11.26 -19.42 5.10
CA PHE A 18 -12.05 -18.55 4.21
C PHE A 18 -13.55 -18.84 4.31
N LYS A 19 -13.95 -20.11 4.29
CA LYS A 19 -15.35 -20.50 4.49
C LYS A 19 -15.91 -20.02 5.82
N SER A 20 -15.13 -20.16 6.89
CA SER A 20 -15.52 -19.72 8.22
C SER A 20 -15.71 -18.21 8.28
N ILE A 21 -14.83 -17.44 7.63
CA ILE A 21 -14.94 -15.98 7.55
C ILE A 21 -16.19 -15.58 6.76
N ALA A 22 -16.43 -16.18 5.60
CA ALA A 22 -17.61 -15.88 4.78
C ALA A 22 -18.91 -16.19 5.53
N ALA A 23 -18.98 -17.36 6.20
CA ALA A 23 -20.13 -17.77 7.00
C ALA A 23 -20.37 -16.84 8.21
N ARG A 24 -19.31 -16.46 8.94
CA ARG A 24 -19.42 -15.51 10.07
C ARG A 24 -19.97 -14.14 9.66
N ASN A 25 -19.69 -13.73 8.43
CA ASN A 25 -20.18 -12.45 7.89
C ASN A 25 -21.48 -12.60 7.07
N GLY A 26 -22.11 -13.78 7.09
CA GLY A 26 -23.38 -14.03 6.40
C GLY A 26 -23.33 -13.82 4.88
N MET A 27 -22.16 -14.03 4.27
CA MET A 27 -21.95 -13.74 2.84
C MET A 27 -21.41 -14.96 2.09
N GLY A 28 -21.65 -14.99 0.78
CA GLY A 28 -21.06 -15.98 -0.12
C GLY A 28 -19.55 -15.79 -0.29
N MET A 29 -18.83 -16.88 -0.58
CA MET A 29 -17.38 -16.86 -0.77
C MET A 29 -16.91 -15.88 -1.85
N GLY A 30 -17.63 -15.76 -2.97
CA GLY A 30 -17.29 -14.79 -4.03
C GLY A 30 -17.24 -13.36 -3.50
N LYS A 31 -18.30 -12.94 -2.80
CA LYS A 31 -18.39 -11.61 -2.19
C LYS A 31 -17.37 -11.39 -1.08
N ALA A 32 -17.03 -12.45 -0.33
CA ALA A 32 -15.97 -12.39 0.66
C ALA A 32 -14.60 -12.11 0.02
N PHE A 33 -14.32 -12.73 -1.13
CA PHE A 33 -13.09 -12.48 -1.88
C PHE A 33 -13.05 -11.11 -2.54
N GLU A 34 -14.15 -10.65 -3.14
CA GLU A 34 -14.28 -9.28 -3.67
C GLU A 34 -13.94 -8.24 -2.59
N ASN A 35 -14.58 -8.35 -1.42
CA ASN A 35 -14.30 -7.45 -0.29
C ASN A 35 -12.83 -7.51 0.19
N MET A 36 -12.18 -8.67 0.11
CA MET A 36 -10.77 -8.81 0.47
C MET A 36 -9.86 -8.10 -0.54
N VAL A 37 -10.17 -8.19 -1.83
CA VAL A 37 -9.43 -7.50 -2.90
C VAL A 37 -9.62 -5.99 -2.78
N ASP A 38 -10.87 -5.52 -2.66
CA ASP A 38 -11.19 -4.10 -2.52
C ASP A 38 -10.45 -3.47 -1.33
N ARG A 39 -10.41 -4.20 -0.20
CA ARG A 39 -9.70 -3.74 0.99
C ARG A 39 -8.19 -3.69 0.78
N TYR A 40 -7.61 -4.69 0.12
CA TYR A 40 -6.18 -4.69 -0.19
C TYR A 40 -5.79 -3.52 -1.10
N GLU A 41 -6.59 -3.26 -2.14
CA GLU A 41 -6.36 -2.13 -3.05
C GLU A 41 -6.47 -0.80 -2.32
N LYS A 42 -7.48 -0.66 -1.46
CA LYS A 42 -7.66 0.53 -0.63
C LYS A 42 -6.49 0.74 0.34
N ASP A 43 -6.11 -0.28 1.10
CA ASP A 43 -5.02 -0.19 2.07
C ASP A 43 -3.67 0.13 1.37
N SER A 44 -3.46 -0.40 0.16
CA SER A 44 -2.29 -0.08 -0.68
C SER A 44 -2.33 1.37 -1.17
N SER A 45 -3.49 1.85 -1.63
CA SER A 45 -3.68 3.24 -2.06
C SER A 45 -3.46 4.20 -0.90
N ASP A 46 -4.08 3.94 0.26
CA ASP A 46 -3.97 4.76 1.47
C ASP A 46 -2.51 4.81 1.97
N PHE A 47 -1.76 3.69 1.87
CA PHE A 47 -0.33 3.65 2.17
C PHE A 47 0.48 4.58 1.25
N TRP A 48 0.29 4.48 -0.07
CA TRP A 48 1.02 5.34 -1.02
C TRP A 48 0.59 6.81 -0.92
N GLU A 49 -0.69 7.08 -0.72
CA GLU A 49 -1.18 8.43 -0.46
C GLU A 49 -0.55 9.02 0.81
N SER A 50 -0.40 8.24 1.89
CA SER A 50 0.25 8.73 3.11
C SER A 50 1.73 9.10 2.89
N ILE A 51 2.43 8.37 2.02
CA ILE A 51 3.84 8.63 1.68
C ILE A 51 3.95 9.83 0.74
N LEU A 52 3.11 9.89 -0.30
CA LEU A 52 3.20 10.89 -1.35
C LEU A 52 2.57 12.22 -0.95
N ASN A 53 1.50 12.17 -0.15
CA ASN A 53 0.79 13.33 0.37
C ASN A 53 1.19 13.65 1.83
N GLY A 54 2.21 12.97 2.37
CA GLY A 54 2.89 13.41 3.58
C GLY A 54 3.29 14.86 3.41
N GLY A 55 2.66 15.75 4.19
CA GLY A 55 2.66 17.19 3.94
C GLY A 55 4.07 17.74 3.71
N LYS A 56 4.18 18.79 2.87
CA LYS A 56 5.44 19.45 2.56
C LYS A 56 6.27 19.64 3.84
N ILE A 57 7.36 18.88 3.97
CA ILE A 57 8.26 18.94 5.15
C ILE A 57 8.87 20.34 5.28
N LEU A 58 9.08 21.01 4.14
CA LEU A 58 9.57 22.37 4.05
C LEU A 58 8.54 23.24 3.33
N SER A 59 8.32 24.44 3.86
CA SER A 59 7.66 25.48 3.07
C SER A 59 8.46 25.81 1.81
N ASP A 60 7.79 26.32 0.78
CA ASP A 60 8.46 26.70 -0.48
C ASP A 60 9.61 27.72 -0.25
N LYS A 61 9.48 28.54 0.80
CA LYS A 61 10.50 29.49 1.25
C LYS A 61 11.71 28.78 1.85
N GLU A 62 11.50 27.82 2.74
CA GLU A 62 12.58 27.03 3.37
C GLU A 62 13.31 26.18 2.33
N ALA A 63 12.57 25.51 1.45
CA ALA A 63 13.14 24.74 0.35
C ALA A 63 14.00 25.61 -0.58
N SER A 64 13.54 26.82 -0.92
CA SER A 64 14.29 27.76 -1.75
C SER A 64 15.56 28.28 -1.07
N ALA A 65 15.49 28.55 0.24
CA ALA A 65 16.65 28.96 1.03
C ALA A 65 17.70 27.85 1.11
N MET A 66 17.28 26.61 1.38
CA MET A 66 18.16 25.45 1.46
C MET A 66 18.85 25.18 0.12
N MET A 67 18.11 25.26 -0.99
CA MET A 67 18.65 25.16 -2.35
C MET A 67 19.71 26.22 -2.67
N LYS A 68 19.51 27.47 -2.23
CA LYS A 68 20.51 28.54 -2.40
C LYS A 68 21.80 28.23 -1.62
N THR A 69 21.69 27.76 -0.38
CA THR A 69 22.84 27.38 0.44
C THR A 69 23.61 26.21 -0.16
N ILE A 70 22.91 25.18 -0.64
CA ILE A 70 23.53 24.02 -1.30
C ILE A 70 24.23 24.46 -2.58
N LYS A 71 23.60 25.28 -3.44
CA LYS A 71 24.24 25.80 -4.65
C LYS A 71 25.50 26.61 -4.34
N LYS A 72 25.45 27.46 -3.32
CA LYS A 72 26.61 28.25 -2.88
C LYS A 72 27.75 27.34 -2.41
N SER A 73 27.46 26.38 -1.54
CA SER A 73 28.44 25.40 -1.05
C SER A 73 29.03 24.56 -2.19
N ARG A 74 28.21 24.07 -3.13
CA ARG A 74 28.69 23.30 -4.29
C ARG A 74 29.64 24.11 -5.18
N ASN A 75 29.35 25.40 -5.39
CA ASN A 75 30.22 26.31 -6.13
C ASN A 75 31.53 26.59 -5.39
N GLU A 76 31.48 26.77 -4.06
CA GLU A 76 32.66 27.01 -3.22
C GLU A 76 33.60 25.81 -3.16
N TYR A 77 33.06 24.58 -3.13
CA TYR A 77 33.84 23.34 -3.05
C TYR A 77 34.07 22.68 -4.43
N GLY A 78 33.78 23.37 -5.54
CA GLY A 78 34.12 22.91 -6.90
C GLY A 78 33.30 21.72 -7.41
N PHE A 79 32.16 21.39 -6.80
CA PHE A 79 31.29 20.28 -7.22
C PHE A 79 30.41 20.67 -8.41
N ARG A 80 31.04 20.68 -9.58
CA ARG A 80 30.53 21.00 -10.93
C ARG A 80 30.20 22.48 -11.14
N LYS A 81 30.99 23.14 -11.99
CA LYS A 81 30.57 24.35 -12.72
C LYS A 81 29.53 23.98 -13.77
#